data_AF-A0AAV8VJ58-F1
#
_entry.id   AF-A0AAV8VJ58-F1
#
_cell.length_a   1.000
_cell.length_b   1.000
_cell.length_c   1.000
_cell.angle_alpha   90.00
_cell.angle_beta   90.00
_cell.angle_gamma   90.00
#
_symmetry.space_group_name_H-M   'P 1'
#
loop_
_entity.id
_entity.type
_entity.pdbx_description
1 polymer ?
#
loop_
_entity_poly.entity_id
_entity_poly.type
_entity_poly.pdbx_seq_one_letter_code
_entity_poly.pdbx_strand_id
1 'polypeptide(L)'
;MARGTPIPNSEGMGYYVTGDIPLALDLTNKLLEIIPTHQRALGNKVYYEGELEKTFRRKGDDDSSDVTEEGPQILDPYGKEHYETLCRGEIELPPEVTAKLICRYVTNNNPYLRIAPFKVEEAHHKPDLFIFHDVMSDSEIETIKKLATPRFRRATVQNSQTGELETAQYRISKSAWLKEEEHKHIMDVTQRVADMTGLTMSTAEELQVVNYGIGGHYEPHFDFARNNIMIGKV
;
A
#
# COMPACT_ATOMS: atom_id res chain seq x y z
N MET A 1 -6.40 3.47 -27.88
CA MET A 1 -6.01 2.15 -27.35
C MET A 1 -4.53 1.94 -27.61
N ALA A 2 -3.70 2.12 -26.58
CA ALA A 2 -2.31 1.66 -26.59
C ALA A 2 -2.15 0.88 -25.27
N ARG A 3 -2.12 -0.45 -25.35
CA ARG A 3 -1.76 -1.29 -24.21
C ARG A 3 -0.26 -1.15 -24.04
N GLY A 4 0.17 -0.32 -23.09
CA GLY A 4 1.57 -0.26 -22.69
C GLY A 4 1.95 -1.57 -22.02
N THR A 5 2.87 -2.31 -22.61
CA THR A 5 3.54 -3.43 -21.95
C THR A 5 4.18 -2.95 -20.64
N PRO A 6 4.00 -3.65 -19.50
CA PRO A 6 4.66 -3.31 -18.25
C PRO A 6 6.18 -3.27 -18.45
N ILE A 7 6.84 -2.24 -17.95
CA ILE A 7 8.30 -2.12 -18.02
C ILE A 7 8.89 -3.16 -17.03
N PRO A 8 9.67 -4.16 -17.51
CA PRO A 8 10.11 -5.32 -16.70
C PRO A 8 11.02 -4.99 -15.51
N ASN A 9 11.46 -3.75 -15.37
CA ASN A 9 12.36 -3.35 -14.28
C ASN A 9 11.66 -3.25 -12.92
N SER A 10 10.33 -3.34 -12.93
CA SER A 10 9.52 -3.26 -11.73
C SER A 10 9.46 -4.55 -10.95
N GLU A 11 9.56 -5.69 -11.63
CA GLU A 11 9.41 -7.02 -11.05
C GLU A 11 10.69 -7.46 -10.32
N GLY A 12 11.86 -7.30 -10.94
CA GLY A 12 13.13 -7.73 -10.34
C GLY A 12 13.43 -7.08 -8.98
N MET A 13 13.10 -5.80 -8.81
CA MET A 13 13.26 -5.13 -7.51
C MET A 13 12.25 -5.61 -6.47
N GLY A 14 11.03 -6.00 -6.86
CA GLY A 14 10.05 -6.58 -5.94
C GLY A 14 10.51 -7.93 -5.37
N TYR A 15 11.04 -8.81 -6.22
CA TYR A 15 11.58 -10.11 -5.78
C TYR A 15 12.82 -9.95 -4.89
N TYR A 16 13.66 -8.94 -5.16
CA TYR A 16 14.79 -8.65 -4.29
C TYR A 16 14.35 -8.29 -2.86
N VAL A 17 13.33 -7.44 -2.71
CA VAL A 17 12.89 -7.01 -1.37
C VAL A 17 12.18 -8.14 -0.61
N THR A 18 11.58 -9.10 -1.32
CA THR A 18 10.97 -10.29 -0.71
C THR A 18 11.98 -11.41 -0.42
N GLY A 19 13.26 -11.24 -0.77
CA GLY A 19 14.35 -12.16 -0.46
C GLY A 19 14.69 -13.17 -1.56
N ASP A 20 13.94 -13.20 -2.67
CA ASP A 20 14.24 -14.06 -3.82
C ASP A 20 15.24 -13.37 -4.78
N ILE A 21 16.49 -13.30 -4.31
CA ILE A 21 17.61 -12.69 -5.04
C ILE A 21 17.88 -13.41 -6.39
N PRO A 22 17.81 -14.75 -6.50
CA PRO A 22 17.96 -15.44 -7.79
C PRO A 22 16.92 -15.02 -8.83
N LEU A 23 15.64 -14.97 -8.46
CA LEU A 23 14.57 -14.55 -9.39
C LEU A 23 14.67 -13.06 -9.72
N ALA A 24 15.04 -12.22 -8.76
CA ALA A 24 15.33 -10.80 -8.97
C ALA A 24 16.41 -10.58 -10.05
N LEU A 25 17.48 -11.38 -10.01
CA LEU A 25 18.57 -11.34 -10.98
C LEU A 25 18.14 -11.86 -12.36
N ASP A 26 17.38 -12.96 -12.42
CA ASP A 26 16.85 -13.51 -13.68
C ASP A 26 15.97 -12.48 -14.42
N LEU A 27 15.02 -11.87 -13.71
CA LEU A 27 14.14 -10.85 -14.29
C LEU A 27 14.92 -9.59 -14.71
N THR A 28 15.94 -9.21 -13.93
CA THR A 28 16.82 -8.09 -14.28
C THR A 28 17.65 -8.40 -15.54
N ASN A 29 18.11 -9.64 -15.72
CA ASN A 29 18.81 -10.06 -16.92
C ASN A 29 17.88 -10.07 -18.14
N LYS A 30 16.67 -10.63 -18.01
CA LYS A 30 15.65 -10.60 -19.08
C LYS A 30 15.30 -9.17 -19.51
N LEU A 31 15.25 -8.24 -18.57
CA LEU A 31 15.07 -6.83 -18.94
C LEU A 31 16.27 -6.28 -19.73
N LEU A 32 17.50 -6.59 -19.33
CA LEU A 32 18.69 -6.12 -20.01
C LEU A 32 18.85 -6.72 -21.41
N GLU A 33 18.27 -7.89 -21.67
CA GLU A 33 18.16 -8.45 -23.03
C GLU A 33 17.25 -7.60 -23.92
N ILE A 34 16.17 -7.04 -23.36
CA ILE A 34 15.21 -6.20 -24.09
C ILE A 34 15.71 -4.75 -24.19
N ILE A 35 16.28 -4.21 -23.11
CA ILE A 35 16.76 -2.83 -23.00
C ILE A 35 18.18 -2.83 -22.39
N PRO A 36 19.23 -3.05 -23.20
CA PRO A 36 20.60 -3.17 -22.71
C PRO A 36 21.14 -1.90 -22.03
N THR A 37 20.59 -0.73 -22.39
CA THR A 37 21.00 0.58 -21.86
C THR A 37 20.23 0.99 -20.61
N HIS A 38 19.42 0.10 -20.02
CA HIS A 38 18.61 0.46 -18.86
C HIS A 38 19.49 0.71 -17.62
N GLN A 39 19.75 1.98 -17.31
CA GLN A 39 20.65 2.44 -16.26
C GLN A 39 20.39 1.80 -14.87
N ARG A 40 19.13 1.68 -14.45
CA ARG A 40 18.75 1.05 -13.17
C ARG A 40 18.91 -0.48 -13.15
N ALA A 41 18.64 -1.15 -14.26
CA ALA A 41 18.77 -2.61 -14.37
C ALA A 41 20.25 -3.03 -14.31
N LEU A 42 21.12 -2.25 -14.97
CA LEU A 42 22.57 -2.42 -14.89
C LEU A 42 23.09 -2.30 -13.44
N GLY A 43 22.60 -1.30 -12.69
CA GLY A 43 22.95 -1.14 -11.28
C GLY A 43 22.42 -2.27 -10.38
N ASN A 44 21.14 -2.66 -10.57
CA ASN A 44 20.52 -3.76 -9.83
C ASN A 44 21.24 -5.10 -10.07
N LYS A 45 21.64 -5.39 -11.31
CA LYS A 45 22.37 -6.61 -11.68
C LYS A 45 23.65 -6.78 -10.86
N VAL A 46 24.52 -5.77 -10.88
CA VAL A 46 25.79 -5.76 -10.13
C VAL A 46 25.53 -5.97 -8.64
N TYR A 47 24.47 -5.37 -8.12
CA TYR A 47 24.11 -5.47 -6.72
C TYR A 47 23.62 -6.88 -6.33
N TYR A 48 22.75 -7.49 -7.12
CA TYR A 48 22.23 -8.84 -6.86
C TYR A 48 23.30 -9.93 -7.01
N GLU A 49 24.16 -9.82 -8.02
CA GLU A 49 25.31 -10.72 -8.20
C GLU A 49 26.25 -10.65 -6.99
N GLY A 50 26.54 -9.44 -6.48
CA GLY A 50 27.38 -9.24 -5.31
C GLY A 50 26.78 -9.78 -4.00
N GLU A 51 25.46 -9.69 -3.82
CA GLU A 51 24.79 -10.30 -2.65
C GLU A 51 24.80 -11.82 -2.72
N LEU A 52 24.53 -12.41 -3.88
CA LEU A 52 24.63 -13.87 -4.08
C LEU A 52 26.03 -14.37 -3.72
N GLU A 53 27.08 -13.69 -4.20
CA GLU A 53 28.46 -14.06 -3.91
C GLU A 53 28.79 -13.99 -2.41
N LYS A 54 28.25 -13.02 -1.67
CA LYS A 54 28.40 -12.93 -0.21
C LYS A 54 27.68 -14.05 0.52
N THR A 55 26.47 -14.44 0.09
CA THR A 55 25.78 -15.61 0.66
C THR A 55 26.55 -16.91 0.41
N PHE A 56 27.17 -17.08 -0.75
CA PHE A 56 28.02 -18.25 -1.02
C PHE A 56 29.29 -18.26 -0.16
N ARG A 57 29.90 -17.10 0.09
CA ARG A 57 31.11 -16.98 0.94
C ARG A 57 30.82 -17.19 2.44
N ARG A 58 29.61 -16.88 2.91
CA ARG A 58 29.21 -17.14 4.31
C ARG A 58 28.92 -18.61 4.60
N LYS A 59 28.63 -19.42 3.57
CA LYS A 59 28.28 -20.85 3.71
C LYS A 59 29.51 -21.78 3.85
N GLY A 60 30.71 -21.20 3.95
CA GLY A 60 31.98 -21.94 3.94
C GLY A 60 32.55 -22.33 5.31
N ASP A 61 32.13 -21.70 6.42
CA ASP A 61 32.90 -21.77 7.67
C ASP A 61 32.13 -22.01 8.97
N ASP A 62 30.84 -22.40 8.95
CA ASP A 62 30.16 -22.82 10.19
C ASP A 62 29.27 -24.06 9.97
N ASP A 63 29.66 -25.16 10.61
CA ASP A 63 28.86 -26.36 10.85
C ASP A 63 27.78 -26.02 11.90
N SER A 64 26.56 -25.76 11.44
CA SER A 64 25.39 -25.63 12.31
C SER A 64 24.12 -25.97 11.53
N SER A 65 23.56 -27.12 11.88
CA SER A 65 22.19 -27.60 11.69
C SER A 65 21.25 -26.74 10.85
N ASP A 66 20.65 -27.40 9.86
CA ASP A 66 19.42 -27.03 9.16
C ASP A 66 18.40 -26.44 10.12
N VAL A 67 18.38 -25.10 10.24
CA VAL A 67 17.29 -24.39 10.89
C VAL A 67 16.21 -24.32 9.83
N THR A 68 15.36 -25.34 9.78
CA THR A 68 14.00 -25.15 9.31
C THR A 68 13.42 -24.05 10.18
N GLU A 69 13.39 -22.82 9.67
CA GLU A 69 12.59 -21.74 10.25
C GLU A 69 11.11 -22.11 10.07
N GLU A 70 10.65 -23.11 10.81
CA GLU A 70 9.27 -23.15 11.25
C GLU A 70 9.13 -22.07 12.33
N GLY A 71 9.15 -20.81 11.87
CA GLY A 71 8.59 -19.71 12.64
C GLY A 71 7.17 -20.09 13.06
N PRO A 72 6.67 -19.56 14.19
CA PRO A 72 5.34 -19.90 14.68
C PRO A 72 4.36 -19.75 13.52
N GLN A 73 3.67 -20.85 13.18
CA GLN A 73 2.58 -20.82 12.20
C GLN A 73 1.50 -19.91 12.80
N ILE A 74 1.61 -18.62 12.52
CA ILE A 74 0.52 -17.68 12.72
C ILE A 74 -0.55 -18.19 11.78
N LEU A 75 -1.56 -18.85 12.36
CA LEU A 75 -2.76 -19.26 11.66
C LEU A 75 -3.26 -18.03 10.93
N ASP A 76 -3.02 -17.97 9.62
CA ASP A 76 -3.42 -16.86 8.79
C ASP A 76 -4.94 -16.92 8.67
N PRO A 77 -5.70 -16.10 9.40
CA PRO A 77 -7.14 -16.26 9.49
C PRO A 77 -7.83 -15.86 8.19
N TYR A 78 -7.10 -15.23 7.25
CA TYR A 78 -7.62 -14.65 6.02
C TYR A 78 -6.94 -15.19 4.77
N GLY A 79 -5.81 -15.89 4.91
CA GLY A 79 -5.09 -16.56 3.83
C GLY A 79 -4.45 -15.58 2.85
N LYS A 80 -3.12 -15.45 2.90
CA LYS A 80 -2.30 -14.79 1.88
C LYS A 80 -2.70 -15.24 0.48
N GLU A 81 -2.98 -16.53 0.33
CA GLU A 81 -3.51 -17.12 -0.91
C GLU A 81 -4.85 -16.50 -1.34
N HIS A 82 -5.80 -16.32 -0.41
CA HIS A 82 -7.10 -15.70 -0.71
C HIS A 82 -6.95 -14.25 -1.14
N TYR A 83 -6.12 -13.48 -0.43
CA TYR A 83 -5.77 -12.11 -0.82
C TYR A 83 -5.13 -12.05 -2.22
N GLU A 84 -4.18 -12.93 -2.51
CA GLU A 84 -3.51 -12.98 -3.81
C GLU A 84 -4.47 -13.39 -4.95
N THR A 85 -5.40 -14.32 -4.69
CA THR A 85 -6.44 -14.71 -5.67
C THR A 85 -7.39 -13.54 -5.99
N LEU A 86 -7.73 -12.70 -5.00
CA LEU A 86 -8.48 -11.46 -5.21
C LEU A 86 -7.70 -10.49 -6.11
N CYS A 87 -6.41 -10.30 -5.86
CA CYS A 87 -5.56 -9.44 -6.68
C CYS A 87 -5.43 -9.90 -8.13
N ARG A 88 -5.56 -11.22 -8.39
CA ARG A 88 -5.56 -11.79 -9.75
C ARG A 88 -6.94 -11.78 -10.42
N GLY A 89 -7.99 -11.42 -9.69
CA GLY A 89 -9.37 -11.40 -10.20
C GLY A 89 -9.98 -12.80 -10.36
N GLU A 90 -9.52 -13.79 -9.59
CA GLU A 90 -9.99 -15.17 -9.65
C GLU A 90 -11.29 -15.40 -8.86
N ILE A 91 -11.69 -14.41 -8.05
CA ILE A 91 -12.88 -14.45 -7.21
C ILE A 91 -13.87 -13.40 -7.70
N GLU A 92 -15.09 -13.84 -7.99
CA GLU A 92 -16.22 -12.98 -8.31
C GLU A 92 -17.24 -12.97 -7.17
N LEU A 93 -17.88 -11.82 -6.96
CA LEU A 93 -18.96 -11.70 -5.98
C LEU A 93 -20.22 -12.44 -6.50
N PRO A 94 -20.94 -13.17 -5.62
CA PRO A 94 -22.16 -13.88 -6.02
C PRO A 94 -23.21 -12.94 -6.66
N PRO A 95 -23.95 -13.38 -7.68
CA PRO A 95 -24.98 -12.54 -8.34
C PRO A 95 -26.03 -11.99 -7.38
N GLU A 96 -26.36 -12.71 -6.31
CA GLU A 96 -27.33 -12.28 -5.30
C GLU A 96 -26.84 -11.09 -4.47
N VAL A 97 -25.51 -10.92 -4.38
CA VAL A 97 -24.86 -9.79 -3.73
C VAL A 97 -24.77 -8.63 -4.71
N THR A 98 -24.22 -8.86 -5.90
CA THR A 98 -24.00 -7.80 -6.90
C THR A 98 -25.30 -7.17 -7.37
N ALA A 99 -26.40 -7.94 -7.47
CA ALA A 99 -27.72 -7.42 -7.84
C ALA A 99 -28.32 -6.40 -6.85
N LYS A 100 -27.79 -6.34 -5.61
CA LYS A 100 -28.25 -5.40 -4.58
C LYS A 100 -27.38 -4.14 -4.50
N LEU A 101 -26.20 -4.16 -5.12
CA LEU A 101 -25.30 -3.03 -5.15
C LEU A 101 -25.85 -1.94 -6.06
N ILE A 102 -25.74 -0.69 -5.63
CA ILE A 102 -26.30 0.47 -6.34
C ILE A 102 -25.30 1.61 -6.45
N CYS A 103 -25.51 2.45 -7.47
CA CYS A 103 -24.86 3.74 -7.57
C CYS A 103 -25.90 4.83 -7.31
N ARG A 104 -25.56 5.82 -6.48
CA ARG A 104 -26.48 6.89 -6.11
C ARG A 104 -25.76 8.21 -5.88
N TYR A 105 -26.54 9.29 -6.02
CA TYR A 105 -26.13 10.63 -5.62
C TYR A 105 -26.42 10.84 -4.14
N VAL A 106 -25.40 11.30 -3.39
CA VAL A 106 -25.48 11.46 -1.94
C VAL A 106 -25.25 12.92 -1.56
N THR A 107 -26.12 13.43 -0.70
CA THR A 107 -26.08 14.83 -0.23
C THR A 107 -25.81 14.95 1.26
N ASN A 108 -25.87 13.86 2.03
CA ASN A 108 -25.67 13.84 3.49
C ASN A 108 -26.37 14.97 4.26
N ASN A 109 -27.54 15.39 3.77
CA ASN A 109 -28.30 16.53 4.29
C ASN A 109 -27.52 17.86 4.36
N ASN A 110 -26.39 17.97 3.66
CA ASN A 110 -25.66 19.23 3.49
C ASN A 110 -26.35 20.07 2.40
N PRO A 111 -26.76 21.33 2.69
CA PRO A 111 -27.42 22.19 1.72
C PRO A 111 -26.60 22.43 0.44
N TYR A 112 -25.28 22.51 0.55
CA TYR A 112 -24.38 22.71 -0.60
C TYR A 112 -24.42 21.50 -1.56
N LEU A 113 -24.44 20.28 -1.01
CA LEU A 113 -24.45 19.05 -1.80
C LEU A 113 -25.78 18.80 -2.52
N ARG A 114 -26.83 19.61 -2.28
CA ARG A 114 -28.04 19.58 -3.13
C ARG A 114 -27.77 20.06 -4.56
N ILE A 115 -26.74 20.89 -4.74
CA ILE A 115 -26.31 21.41 -6.04
C ILE A 115 -25.20 20.54 -6.62
N ALA A 116 -24.30 20.04 -5.76
CA ALA A 116 -23.15 19.21 -6.14
C ALA A 116 -23.12 17.92 -5.32
N PRO A 117 -24.02 16.95 -5.58
CA PRO A 117 -24.05 15.69 -4.83
C PRO A 117 -22.84 14.82 -5.16
N PHE A 118 -22.40 14.02 -4.19
CA PHE A 118 -21.37 13.01 -4.42
C PHE A 118 -21.92 11.84 -5.23
N LYS A 119 -21.10 11.35 -6.16
CA LYS A 119 -21.35 10.10 -6.89
C LYS A 119 -20.80 8.94 -6.06
N VAL A 120 -21.68 8.13 -5.52
CA VAL A 120 -21.31 7.01 -4.64
C VAL A 120 -21.71 5.70 -5.29
N GLU A 121 -20.77 4.76 -5.31
CA GLU A 121 -20.97 3.37 -5.72
C GLU A 121 -20.83 2.48 -4.48
N GLU A 122 -21.83 1.64 -4.22
CA GLU A 122 -21.78 0.64 -3.16
C GLU A 122 -21.06 -0.59 -3.70
N ALA A 123 -19.83 -0.85 -3.25
CA ALA A 123 -19.03 -1.99 -3.70
C ALA A 123 -19.27 -3.24 -2.84
N HIS A 124 -19.72 -3.06 -1.58
CA HIS A 124 -20.07 -4.16 -0.69
C HIS A 124 -20.95 -3.68 0.48
N HIS A 125 -21.77 -4.57 1.05
CA HIS A 125 -22.65 -4.26 2.20
C HIS A 125 -22.17 -4.84 3.54
N LYS A 126 -21.30 -5.85 3.56
CA LYS A 126 -20.81 -6.50 4.81
C LYS A 126 -19.37 -7.02 4.72
N PRO A 127 -18.33 -6.19 4.91
CA PRO A 127 -18.40 -4.84 5.44
C PRO A 127 -18.95 -3.84 4.41
N ASP A 128 -19.44 -2.71 4.91
CA ASP A 128 -19.81 -1.57 4.07
C ASP A 128 -18.57 -1.06 3.32
N LEU A 129 -18.63 -1.06 2.00
CA LEU A 129 -17.57 -0.54 1.12
C LEU A 129 -18.21 0.41 0.10
N PHE A 130 -17.77 1.66 0.12
CA PHE A 130 -18.26 2.71 -0.77
C PHE A 130 -17.11 3.31 -1.58
N ILE A 131 -17.34 3.51 -2.87
CA ILE A 131 -16.42 4.21 -3.77
C ILE A 131 -17.04 5.57 -4.10
N PHE A 132 -16.33 6.63 -3.75
CA PHE A 132 -16.71 7.99 -4.10
C PHE A 132 -15.93 8.41 -5.35
N HIS A 133 -16.65 8.80 -6.39
CA HIS A 133 -16.07 9.19 -7.66
C HIS A 133 -15.84 10.70 -7.72
N ASP A 134 -14.80 11.12 -8.45
CA ASP A 134 -14.46 12.52 -8.72
C ASP A 134 -14.26 13.40 -7.46
N VAL A 135 -13.69 12.81 -6.39
CA VAL A 135 -13.54 13.49 -5.09
C VAL A 135 -12.51 14.62 -5.12
N MET A 136 -11.45 14.50 -5.92
CA MET A 136 -10.39 15.52 -6.00
C MET A 136 -10.21 15.97 -7.45
N SER A 137 -10.01 17.27 -7.62
CA SER A 137 -9.60 17.85 -8.90
C SER A 137 -8.12 17.64 -9.18
N ASP A 138 -7.74 17.67 -10.46
CA ASP A 138 -6.34 17.55 -10.88
C ASP A 138 -5.44 18.61 -10.20
N SER A 139 -5.93 19.83 -9.99
CA SER A 139 -5.17 20.89 -9.30
C SER A 139 -4.91 20.59 -7.83
N GLU A 140 -5.86 19.96 -7.14
CA GLU A 140 -5.70 19.54 -5.75
C GLU A 140 -4.69 18.40 -5.66
N ILE A 141 -4.81 17.41 -6.54
CA ILE A 141 -3.91 16.27 -6.64
C ILE A 141 -2.47 16.74 -6.86
N GLU A 142 -2.23 17.63 -7.83
CA GLU A 142 -0.88 18.13 -8.12
C GLU A 142 -0.30 18.94 -6.96
N THR A 143 -1.13 19.71 -6.27
CA THR A 143 -0.69 20.45 -5.08
C THR A 143 -0.29 19.53 -3.94
N ILE A 144 -1.11 18.52 -3.63
CA ILE A 144 -0.83 17.54 -2.58
C ILE A 144 0.47 16.79 -2.91
N LYS A 145 0.64 16.35 -4.17
CA LYS A 145 1.89 15.72 -4.64
C LYS A 145 3.09 16.64 -4.45
N LYS A 146 2.98 17.91 -4.83
CA LYS A 146 4.08 18.89 -4.70
C LYS A 146 4.47 19.12 -3.24
N LEU A 147 3.51 19.21 -2.33
CA LEU A 147 3.76 19.40 -0.90
C LEU A 147 4.33 18.14 -0.23
N ALA A 148 3.87 16.96 -0.64
CA ALA A 148 4.33 15.68 -0.10
C ALA A 148 5.72 15.27 -0.59
N THR A 149 6.04 15.53 -1.86
CA THR A 149 7.28 15.08 -2.52
C THR A 149 8.57 15.35 -1.73
N PRO A 150 8.83 16.58 -1.23
CA PRO A 150 10.06 16.85 -0.47
C PRO A 150 10.08 16.22 0.93
N ARG A 151 8.93 15.75 1.44
CA ARG A 151 8.76 15.20 2.80
C ARG A 151 8.78 13.68 2.84
N PHE A 152 8.67 13.01 1.69
CA PHE A 152 8.66 11.56 1.61
C PHE A 152 9.88 10.94 2.28
N ARG A 153 9.65 10.34 3.45
CA ARG A 153 10.61 9.49 4.16
C ARG A 153 10.11 8.05 4.10
N ARG A 154 11.01 7.08 4.27
CA ARG A 154 10.61 5.67 4.38
C ARG A 154 9.61 5.54 5.52
N ALA A 155 8.46 4.93 5.26
CA ALA A 155 7.42 4.74 6.27
C ALA A 155 7.96 3.87 7.40
N THR A 156 7.70 4.29 8.63
CA THR A 156 8.00 3.53 9.85
C THR A 156 6.73 2.95 10.43
N VAL A 157 6.82 1.78 11.05
CA VAL A 157 5.75 1.17 11.83
C VAL A 157 6.11 1.25 13.32
N GLN A 158 5.11 1.31 14.18
CA GLN A 158 5.36 1.21 15.62
C GLN A 158 5.55 -0.25 15.99
N ASN A 159 6.70 -0.59 16.55
CA ASN A 159 6.97 -1.92 17.06
C ASN A 159 6.04 -2.18 18.26
N SER A 160 5.23 -3.23 18.16
CA SER A 160 4.23 -3.59 19.18
C SER A 160 4.82 -3.99 20.54
N GLN A 161 6.11 -4.36 20.59
CA GLN A 161 6.79 -4.77 21.82
C GLN A 161 7.58 -3.64 22.46
N THR A 162 8.26 -2.81 21.64
CA THR A 162 9.15 -1.75 22.14
C THR A 162 8.50 -0.37 22.11
N GLY A 163 7.44 -0.19 21.33
CA GLY A 163 6.79 1.10 21.09
C GLY A 163 7.58 2.05 20.19
N GLU A 164 8.77 1.64 19.73
CA GLU A 164 9.66 2.45 18.89
C GLU A 164 9.25 2.41 17.41
N LEU A 165 9.64 3.44 16.65
CA LEU A 165 9.39 3.51 15.22
C LEU A 165 10.49 2.78 14.45
N GLU A 166 10.14 1.67 13.81
CA GLU A 166 11.06 0.83 13.03
C GLU A 166 10.63 0.76 11.55
N THR A 167 11.58 0.48 10.66
CA THR A 167 11.26 0.27 9.23
C THR A 167 10.83 -1.19 8.99
N ALA A 168 9.58 -1.41 8.61
CA ALA A 168 9.08 -2.74 8.26
C ALA A 168 9.53 -3.20 6.87
N GLN A 169 9.85 -4.49 6.71
CA GLN A 169 10.11 -5.10 5.40
C GLN A 169 8.80 -5.30 4.60
N TYR A 170 7.67 -5.53 5.29
CA TYR A 170 6.35 -5.74 4.67
C TYR A 170 5.63 -4.45 4.22
N ARG A 171 6.21 -3.26 4.49
CA ARG A 171 5.66 -1.96 4.07
C ARG A 171 6.74 -1.13 3.39
N ILE A 172 6.88 -1.31 2.08
CA ILE A 172 7.86 -0.59 1.25
C ILE A 172 7.17 0.64 0.65
N SER A 173 6.88 1.63 1.49
CA SER A 173 6.28 2.89 1.06
C SER A 173 7.05 4.09 1.59
N LYS A 174 6.97 5.23 0.90
CA LYS A 174 7.33 6.52 1.47
C LYS A 174 6.06 7.25 1.89
N SER A 175 6.05 7.81 3.10
CA SER A 175 4.91 8.55 3.61
C SER A 175 5.29 10.00 3.89
N ALA A 176 4.30 10.87 3.75
CA ALA A 176 4.33 12.26 4.21
C ALA A 176 3.00 12.54 4.90
N TRP A 177 3.03 13.41 5.89
CA TRP A 177 1.84 13.92 6.57
C TRP A 177 1.70 15.41 6.24
N LEU A 178 0.48 15.83 5.90
CA LEU A 178 0.17 17.20 5.54
C LEU A 178 -0.95 17.72 6.45
N LYS A 179 -0.73 18.89 7.04
CA LYS A 179 -1.73 19.53 7.89
C LYS A 179 -2.68 20.42 7.10
N GLU A 180 -3.90 20.59 7.60
CA GLU A 180 -4.95 21.37 6.95
C GLU A 180 -4.55 22.83 6.71
N GLU A 181 -3.86 23.43 7.68
CA GLU A 181 -3.39 24.81 7.67
C GLU A 181 -2.26 25.08 6.66
N GLU A 182 -1.67 24.04 6.06
CA GLU A 182 -0.55 24.21 5.13
C GLU A 182 -0.98 24.77 3.77
N HIS A 183 -2.19 24.44 3.32
CA HIS A 183 -2.67 24.87 2.01
C HIS A 183 -4.18 24.78 1.89
N LYS A 184 -4.81 25.76 1.21
CA LYS A 184 -6.27 25.79 0.97
C LYS A 184 -6.80 24.48 0.40
N HIS A 185 -6.12 23.88 -0.58
CA HIS A 185 -6.52 22.58 -1.14
C HIS A 185 -6.54 21.43 -0.13
N ILE A 186 -5.66 21.41 0.87
CA ILE A 186 -5.71 20.36 1.91
C ILE A 186 -6.95 20.59 2.76
N MET A 187 -7.18 21.82 3.22
CA MET A 187 -8.39 22.20 3.95
C MET A 187 -9.68 21.91 3.16
N ASP A 188 -9.72 22.20 1.86
CA ASP A 188 -10.87 21.92 0.98
C ASP A 188 -11.14 20.40 0.89
N VAL A 189 -10.08 19.58 0.77
CA VAL A 189 -10.19 18.11 0.74
C VAL A 189 -10.67 17.58 2.10
N THR A 190 -10.13 18.08 3.21
CA THR A 190 -10.57 17.69 4.56
C THR A 190 -12.06 18.01 4.77
N GLN A 191 -12.50 19.22 4.43
CA GLN A 191 -13.91 19.58 4.53
C GLN A 191 -14.78 18.67 3.65
N ARG A 192 -14.29 18.31 2.46
CA ARG A 192 -14.99 17.38 1.56
C ARG A 192 -15.10 15.98 2.16
N VAL A 193 -14.08 15.47 2.84
CA VAL A 193 -14.16 14.19 3.56
C VAL A 193 -15.21 14.24 4.67
N ALA A 194 -15.30 15.36 5.40
CA ALA A 194 -16.37 15.58 6.37
C ALA A 194 -17.76 15.50 5.71
N ASP A 195 -17.92 16.18 4.57
CA ASP A 195 -19.16 16.21 3.79
C ASP A 195 -19.52 14.84 3.20
N MET A 196 -18.53 14.04 2.78
CA MET A 196 -18.69 12.69 2.23
C MET A 196 -19.11 11.67 3.29
N THR A 197 -18.51 11.73 4.48
CA THR A 197 -18.70 10.76 5.55
C THR A 197 -19.83 11.15 6.50
N GLY A 198 -20.21 12.43 6.54
CA GLY A 198 -21.09 12.98 7.56
C GLY A 198 -20.46 13.06 8.95
N LEU A 199 -19.14 12.85 9.06
CA LEU A 199 -18.40 12.87 10.32
C LEU A 199 -17.65 14.20 10.50
N THR A 200 -17.41 14.56 11.76
CA THR A 200 -16.57 15.71 12.10
C THR A 200 -15.09 15.37 11.90
N MET A 201 -14.31 16.37 11.47
CA MET A 201 -12.85 16.26 11.30
C MET A 201 -12.07 16.70 12.53
N SER A 202 -12.75 17.08 13.62
CA SER A 202 -12.14 17.61 14.85
C SER A 202 -11.13 16.69 15.53
N THR A 203 -11.23 15.38 15.30
CA THR A 203 -10.31 14.36 15.82
C THR A 203 -9.63 13.58 14.69
N ALA A 204 -9.72 14.08 13.45
CA ALA A 204 -9.09 13.45 12.31
C ALA A 204 -7.57 13.58 12.41
N GLU A 205 -6.89 12.56 11.91
CA GLU A 205 -5.44 12.58 11.73
C GLU A 205 -5.06 13.53 10.59
N GLU A 206 -3.79 13.93 10.55
CA GLU A 206 -3.25 14.68 9.42
C GLU A 206 -3.39 13.88 8.11
N LEU A 207 -3.44 14.57 6.96
CA LEU A 207 -3.58 13.89 5.67
C LEU A 207 -2.32 13.06 5.38
N GLN A 208 -2.45 11.74 5.42
CA GLN A 208 -1.37 10.82 5.08
C GLN A 208 -1.29 10.65 3.55
N VAL A 209 -0.15 11.05 2.97
CA VAL A 209 0.17 10.80 1.57
C VAL A 209 1.17 9.65 1.50
N VAL A 210 0.80 8.59 0.78
CA VAL A 210 1.62 7.37 0.65
C VAL A 210 2.05 7.19 -0.81
N ASN A 211 3.33 6.92 -1.01
CA ASN A 211 3.92 6.57 -2.30
C ASN A 211 4.49 5.15 -2.23
N TYR A 212 3.86 4.23 -2.96
CA TYR A 212 4.29 2.83 -3.05
C TYR A 212 5.47 2.65 -4.02
N GLY A 213 5.65 3.54 -4.99
CA GLY A 213 6.71 3.39 -5.99
C GLY A 213 6.61 2.04 -6.72
N ILE A 214 7.77 1.50 -7.08
CA ILE A 214 7.89 0.21 -7.76
C ILE A 214 8.05 -0.89 -6.72
N GLY A 215 7.19 -1.91 -6.77
CA GLY A 215 7.23 -3.05 -5.84
C GLY A 215 6.77 -2.72 -4.41
N GLY A 216 6.32 -1.48 -4.16
CA GLY A 216 5.71 -1.16 -2.88
C GLY A 216 4.32 -1.75 -2.76
N HIS A 217 4.08 -2.34 -1.61
CA HIS A 217 2.80 -2.90 -1.24
C HIS A 217 2.47 -2.53 0.19
N TYR A 218 1.21 -2.77 0.55
CA TYR A 218 0.74 -2.76 1.92
C TYR A 218 -0.02 -4.06 2.14
N GLU A 219 0.40 -4.85 3.13
CA GLU A 219 -0.28 -6.10 3.47
C GLU A 219 -1.66 -5.86 4.12
N PRO A 220 -2.59 -6.84 4.03
CA PRO A 220 -3.88 -6.75 4.71
C PRO A 220 -3.72 -6.44 6.19
N HIS A 221 -4.39 -5.39 6.67
CA HIS A 221 -4.35 -4.96 8.06
C HIS A 221 -5.66 -4.28 8.45
N PHE A 222 -5.82 -4.05 9.75
CA PHE A 222 -6.87 -3.18 10.28
C PHE A 222 -6.28 -1.81 10.59
N ASP A 223 -7.01 -0.76 10.26
CA ASP A 223 -6.64 0.62 10.59
C ASP A 223 -6.81 0.93 12.09
N PHE A 224 -7.65 0.15 12.79
CA PHE A 224 -7.83 0.33 14.24
C PHE A 224 -6.65 -0.23 15.04
N ALA A 225 -6.26 0.47 16.10
CA ALA A 225 -5.29 -0.04 17.06
C ALA A 225 -5.89 -1.22 17.84
N ARG A 226 -5.19 -2.37 17.87
CA ARG A 226 -5.51 -3.46 18.80
C ARG A 226 -5.00 -3.06 20.18
N ASN A 227 -5.91 -2.71 21.09
CA ASN A 227 -5.58 -2.60 22.51
C ASN A 227 -5.20 -3.99 23.04
N ASN A 228 -3.92 -4.34 23.02
CA ASN A 228 -3.39 -5.39 23.87
C ASN A 228 -2.90 -4.81 25.21
N ILE A 229 -3.72 -3.93 25.79
CA ILE A 229 -3.58 -3.57 27.21
C ILE A 229 -4.31 -4.68 27.96
N MET A 230 -3.54 -5.60 28.53
CA MET A 230 -3.98 -6.36 29.70
C MET A 230 -4.30 -5.35 30.81
N ILE A 231 -5.50 -4.75 30.76
CA ILE A 231 -6.07 -4.09 31.93
C ILE A 231 -6.33 -5.24 32.89
N GLY A 232 -5.48 -5.32 33.92
CA GLY A 232 -5.62 -6.26 35.00
C GLY A 232 -7.07 -6.30 35.47
N LYS A 233 -7.56 -7.52 35.67
CA LYS A 233 -8.81 -7.76 36.37
C LYS A 233 -8.79 -7.05 37.74
N VAL A 234 -9.93 -6.43 38.03
CA VAL A 234 -10.41 -5.83 39.30
C VAL A 234 -9.88 -4.44 39.61
#